data_AF-A0A7W5EH71-F1
#
_entry.id   AF-A0A7W5EH71-F1
#
_cell.length_a   1.000
_cell.length_b   1.000
_cell.length_c   1.000
_cell.angle_alpha   90.00
_cell.angle_beta   90.00
_cell.angle_gamma   90.00
#
_symmetry.space_group_name_H-M   'P 1'
#
loop_
_entity.id
_entity.type
_entity.pdbx_description
1 polymer ?
#
loop_
_entity_poly.entity_id
_entity_poly.type
_entity_poly.pdbx_seq_one_letter_code
_entity_poly.pdbx_strand_id
1 'polypeptide(L)'
;MYQEHAERILDVLNKNHTRGVITAAEAAHALQLLEQEVALSKLHPEVDAAHANHSHAHHLQDEDETAEMADKNHIGFAQRAYPLLEMLRAARDGGDNIVWGI
;
A
#
# COMPACT_ATOMS: atom_id res chain seq x y z
N MET A 1 -2.70 -13.43 2.82
CA MET A 1 -2.28 -12.76 4.06
C MET A 1 -1.56 -11.42 3.87
N TYR A 2 -0.82 -11.16 2.77
CA TYR A 2 -0.29 -9.80 2.47
C TYR A 2 -0.68 -9.26 1.07
N GLN A 3 -1.31 -10.08 0.24
CA GLN A 3 -1.55 -9.79 -1.18
C GLN A 3 -2.60 -8.69 -1.41
N GLU A 4 -3.76 -8.77 -0.74
CA GLU A 4 -4.89 -7.86 -1.01
C GLU A 4 -4.57 -6.39 -0.71
N HIS A 5 -3.68 -6.13 0.26
CA HIS A 5 -3.25 -4.77 0.59
C HIS A 5 -2.19 -4.23 -0.38
N ALA A 6 -1.31 -5.11 -0.88
CA ALA A 6 -0.31 -4.75 -1.87
C ALA A 6 -0.94 -4.56 -3.25
N GLU A 7 -2.04 -5.24 -3.55
CA GLU A 7 -2.78 -5.15 -4.81
C GLU A 7 -3.16 -3.72 -5.16
N ARG A 8 -3.84 -2.99 -4.28
CA ARG A 8 -4.23 -1.58 -4.55
C ARG A 8 -3.01 -0.68 -4.82
N ILE A 9 -1.91 -0.87 -4.09
CA ILE A 9 -0.69 -0.09 -4.26
C ILE A 9 -0.03 -0.41 -5.62
N LEU A 10 0.01 -1.68 -6.01
CA LEU A 10 0.63 -2.14 -7.24
C LEU A 10 -0.24 -1.86 -8.47
N ASP A 11 -1.57 -1.84 -8.31
CA ASP A 11 -2.53 -1.42 -9.34
C ASP A 11 -2.33 0.04 -9.73
N VAL A 12 -2.10 0.93 -8.77
CA VAL A 12 -1.76 2.35 -9.01
C VAL A 12 -0.49 2.48 -9.84
N LEU A 13 0.48 1.59 -9.63
CA LEU A 13 1.73 1.54 -10.39
C LEU A 13 1.59 0.73 -11.70
N ASN A 14 0.42 0.13 -11.95
CA ASN A 14 0.13 -0.78 -13.05
C ASN A 14 1.18 -1.91 -13.17
N LYS A 15 1.59 -2.47 -12.02
CA LYS A 15 2.57 -3.55 -11.91
C LYS A 15 1.90 -4.83 -11.42
N ASN A 16 2.43 -5.97 -11.86
CA ASN A 16 1.91 -7.27 -11.44
C ASN A 16 2.28 -7.58 -9.98
N HIS A 17 1.32 -8.11 -9.23
CA HIS A 17 1.37 -8.32 -7.79
C HIS A 17 2.15 -9.59 -7.40
N THR A 18 2.32 -10.53 -8.33
CA THR A 18 3.10 -11.76 -8.12
C THR A 18 4.56 -11.63 -8.52
N ARG A 19 4.86 -10.87 -9.58
CA ARG A 19 6.22 -10.70 -10.09
C ARG A 19 6.39 -9.38 -10.79
N GLY A 20 7.44 -8.64 -10.44
CA GLY A 20 7.68 -7.35 -11.07
C GLY A 20 9.05 -6.75 -10.77
N VAL A 21 9.34 -5.70 -11.51
CA VAL A 21 10.52 -4.86 -11.35
C VAL A 21 10.12 -3.40 -11.49
N ILE A 22 10.66 -2.58 -10.58
CA ILE A 22 10.71 -1.14 -10.71
C ILE A 22 12.19 -0.79 -10.84
N THR A 23 12.57 -0.30 -12.01
CA THR A 23 13.94 0.13 -12.26
C THR A 23 14.22 1.47 -11.57
N ALA A 24 15.49 1.77 -11.30
CA ALA A 24 15.89 3.06 -10.73
C ALA A 24 15.38 4.26 -11.56
N ALA A 25 15.34 4.12 -12.89
CA ALA A 25 14.81 5.14 -13.80
C ALA A 25 13.28 5.32 -13.66
N GLU A 26 12.55 4.25 -13.37
CA GLU A 26 11.10 4.30 -13.12
C GLU A 26 10.77 4.76 -11.69
N ALA A 27 11.70 4.62 -10.74
CA ALA A 27 11.48 4.86 -9.32
C ALA A 27 10.98 6.28 -9.03
N ALA A 28 11.52 7.29 -9.72
CA ALA A 28 11.08 8.69 -9.56
C ALA A 28 9.62 8.90 -10.00
N HIS A 29 9.22 8.30 -11.12
CA HIS A 29 7.85 8.39 -11.63
C HIS A 29 6.87 7.60 -10.75
N ALA A 30 7.26 6.39 -10.33
CA ALA A 30 6.48 5.56 -9.41
C ALA A 30 6.28 6.25 -8.04
N LEU A 31 7.32 6.93 -7.53
CA LEU A 31 7.24 7.72 -6.30
C LEU A 31 6.19 8.83 -6.43
N GLN A 32 6.22 9.60 -7.52
CA GLN A 32 5.28 10.71 -7.74
C GLN A 32 3.82 10.22 -7.83
N LEU A 33 3.57 9.11 -8.55
CA LEU A 33 2.24 8.51 -8.64
C LEU A 33 1.73 8.05 -7.28
N LEU A 34 2.58 7.37 -6.51
CA LEU A 34 2.19 6.84 -5.21
C LEU A 34 1.97 7.96 -4.18
N GLU A 35 2.79 9.01 -4.19
CA GLU A 35 2.59 10.19 -3.34
C GLU A 35 1.28 10.92 -3.67
N GLN A 36 0.91 11.03 -4.95
CA GLN A 36 -0.37 11.60 -5.37
C GLN A 36 -1.55 10.76 -4.87
N GLU A 37 -1.49 9.44 -5.02
CA GLU A 37 -2.55 8.54 -4.54
C GLU A 37 -2.68 8.56 -3.01
N VAL A 38 -1.56 8.66 -2.29
CA VAL A 38 -1.57 8.82 -0.83
C VAL A 38 -2.20 10.15 -0.43
N ALA A 39 -1.93 11.24 -1.17
CA ALA A 39 -2.58 12.53 -0.91
C ALA A 39 -4.09 12.47 -1.17
N LEU A 40 -4.52 11.82 -2.26
CA LEU A 40 -5.93 11.61 -2.57
C LEU A 40 -6.64 10.75 -1.51
N SER A 41 -5.99 9.67 -1.06
CA SER A 41 -6.54 8.80 -0.01
C SER A 41 -6.70 9.52 1.33
N LYS A 42 -5.83 10.48 1.65
CA LYS A 42 -5.99 11.33 2.85
C LYS A 42 -7.16 12.32 2.73
N LEU A 43 -7.50 12.75 1.52
CA LEU A 43 -8.65 13.62 1.26
C LEU A 43 -9.98 12.86 1.25
N HIS A 44 -9.95 11.57 0.90
CA HIS A 44 -11.11 10.69 0.78
C HIS A 44 -10.99 9.46 1.70
N PRO A 45 -11.06 9.65 3.04
CA PRO A 45 -10.95 8.56 3.99
C PRO A 45 -12.09 7.53 3.85
N GLU A 46 -13.26 7.93 3.30
CA GLU A 46 -14.37 7.00 3.03
C GLU A 46 -14.01 5.90 2.02
N VAL A 47 -13.17 6.22 1.03
CA VAL A 47 -12.69 5.25 0.04
C VAL A 47 -11.74 4.27 0.72
N ASP A 48 -10.83 4.78 1.55
CA ASP A 48 -9.87 3.94 2.29
C ASP A 48 -10.58 2.95 3.23
N ALA A 49 -11.59 3.43 3.97
CA ALA A 49 -12.40 2.60 4.86
C ALA A 49 -13.18 1.50 4.11
N ALA A 50 -13.72 1.79 2.92
CA ALA A 50 -14.43 0.79 2.11
C ALA A 50 -13.51 -0.34 1.64
N HIS A 51 -12.27 -0.02 1.24
CA HIS A 51 -11.27 -1.02 0.82
C HIS A 51 -10.70 -1.82 2.01
N ALA A 52 -10.70 -1.23 3.19
CA ALA A 52 -10.28 -1.89 4.42
C ALA A 52 -11.28 -2.94 4.90
N ASN A 53 -12.58 -2.62 4.82
CA ASN A 53 -13.65 -3.54 5.23
C ASN A 53 -13.68 -4.81 4.39
N HIS A 54 -13.28 -4.74 3.11
CA HIS A 54 -13.14 -5.91 2.25
C HIS A 54 -11.96 -6.82 2.64
N SER A 55 -10.93 -6.29 3.28
CA SER A 55 -9.73 -7.03 3.69
C SER A 55 -9.74 -7.46 5.16
N HIS A 56 -10.63 -6.88 5.99
CA HIS A 56 -10.79 -7.23 7.39
C HIS A 56 -11.69 -8.46 7.64
N ALA A 57 -12.23 -9.09 6.61
CA ALA A 57 -13.07 -10.29 6.73
C ALA A 57 -12.35 -11.52 7.34
N HIS A 58 -11.03 -11.43 7.58
CA HIS A 58 -10.24 -12.54 8.12
C HIS A 58 -9.32 -12.19 9.30
N HIS A 59 -9.36 -10.97 9.86
CA HIS A 59 -8.77 -10.79 11.19
C HIS A 59 -9.76 -11.41 12.18
N LEU A 60 -9.30 -12.44 12.86
CA LEU A 60 -10.04 -13.22 13.85
C LEU A 60 -10.93 -12.28 14.66
N GLN A 61 -12.21 -12.60 14.66
CA GLN A 61 -13.19 -12.03 15.56
C GLN A 61 -12.80 -12.51 16.97
N ASP A 62 -11.81 -11.84 17.58
CA ASP A 62 -11.61 -11.94 19.01
C ASP A 62 -12.91 -11.43 19.64
N GLU A 63 -13.54 -12.29 20.41
CA GLU A 63 -14.94 -12.21 20.87
C GLU A 63 -15.21 -10.97 21.77
N ASP A 64 -14.14 -10.21 22.06
CA ASP A 64 -14.08 -9.01 22.91
C ASP A 64 -13.68 -7.71 22.15
N GLU A 65 -13.46 -7.74 20.83
CA GLU A 65 -13.15 -6.51 20.09
C GLU A 65 -14.42 -5.66 19.85
N THR A 66 -14.51 -4.55 20.58
CA THR A 66 -15.52 -3.50 20.35
C THR A 66 -15.26 -2.77 19.03
N ALA A 67 -16.30 -2.24 18.39
CA ALA A 67 -16.18 -1.47 17.14
C ALA A 67 -15.18 -0.30 17.23
N GLU A 68 -15.01 0.29 18.42
CA GLU A 68 -13.99 1.32 18.69
C GLU A 68 -12.54 0.79 18.64
N MET A 69 -12.31 -0.49 18.95
CA MET A 69 -10.99 -1.13 18.85
C MET A 69 -10.68 -1.51 17.41
N ALA A 70 -11.68 -1.94 16.64
CA ALA A 70 -11.54 -2.19 15.20
C ALA A 70 -11.13 -0.93 14.42
N ASP A 71 -11.74 0.22 14.73
CA ASP A 71 -11.37 1.52 14.13
C ASP A 71 -9.94 1.95 14.50
N LYS A 72 -9.47 1.65 15.71
CA LYS A 72 -8.10 1.97 16.16
C LYS A 72 -7.04 1.07 15.52
N ASN A 73 -7.40 -0.18 15.22
CA ASN A 73 -6.52 -1.14 14.55
C ASN A 73 -6.56 -1.00 13.02
N HIS A 74 -7.36 -0.06 12.49
CA HIS A 74 -7.45 0.21 11.07
C HIS A 74 -6.15 0.86 10.55
N ILE A 75 -5.36 0.09 9.80
CA ILE A 75 -4.22 0.62 9.06
C ILE A 75 -4.76 1.32 7.80
N GLY A 76 -4.40 2.58 7.56
CA GLY A 76 -4.81 3.31 6.35
C GLY A 76 -3.90 3.03 5.14
N PHE A 77 -4.36 3.31 3.92
CA PHE A 77 -3.57 3.16 2.68
C PHE A 77 -2.22 3.87 2.75
N ALA A 78 -2.18 5.09 3.29
CA ALA A 78 -0.96 5.87 3.44
C ALA A 78 0.09 5.16 4.33
N GLN A 79 -0.35 4.52 5.41
CA GLN A 79 0.55 3.77 6.31
C GLN A 79 1.07 2.50 5.64
N ARG A 80 0.25 1.83 4.82
CA ARG A 80 0.66 0.64 4.05
C ARG A 80 1.61 0.98 2.90
N ALA A 81 1.44 2.13 2.26
CA ALA A 81 2.29 2.56 1.14
C ALA A 81 3.68 3.05 1.58
N TYR A 82 3.83 3.40 2.86
CA TYR A 82 5.05 4.02 3.38
C TYR A 82 6.33 3.20 3.18
N PRO A 83 6.36 1.87 3.45
CA PRO A 83 7.56 1.07 3.18
C PRO A 83 7.99 1.10 1.70
N LEU A 84 7.04 1.06 0.77
CA LEU A 84 7.34 1.12 -0.66
C LEU A 84 7.82 2.52 -1.09
N LEU A 85 7.25 3.59 -0.53
CA LEU A 85 7.72 4.96 -0.76
C LEU A 85 9.18 5.14 -0.34
N GLU A 86 9.56 4.60 0.82
CA GLU A 86 10.95 4.67 1.30
C GLU A 86 11.89 3.85 0.42
N MET A 87 11.47 2.66 -0.03
CA MET A 87 12.24 1.88 -0.99
C MET A 87 12.40 2.60 -2.33
N LEU A 88 11.36 3.27 -2.83
CA LEU A 88 11.42 4.05 -4.08
C LEU A 88 12.37 5.24 -3.95
N ARG A 89 12.37 5.92 -2.78
CA ARG A 89 13.31 7.00 -2.48
C ARG A 89 14.75 6.49 -2.47
N ALA A 90 15.00 5.37 -1.79
CA ALA A 90 16.31 4.72 -1.77
C ALA A 90 16.75 4.24 -3.16
N ALA A 91 15.87 3.61 -3.93
CA ALA A 91 16.14 3.13 -5.28
C ALA A 91 16.48 4.28 -6.26
N ARG A 92 15.76 5.40 -6.17
CA ARG A 92 16.05 6.61 -6.95
C ARG A 92 17.43 7.19 -6.63
N ASP A 93 17.78 7.27 -5.35
CA ASP A 93 19.00 7.94 -4.91
C ASP A 93 20.24 7.03 -5.03
N GLY A 94 20.07 5.71 -4.82
CA GLY A 94 21.12 4.70 -4.90
C GLY A 94 21.31 4.08 -6.29
N GLY A 95 20.34 4.24 -7.20
CA GLY A 95 20.38 3.62 -8.53
C GLY A 95 20.01 2.13 -8.53
N ASP A 96 19.38 1.64 -7.46
CA ASP A 96 19.01 0.24 -7.28
C ASP A 96 17.64 -0.09 -7.89
N ASN A 97 17.45 -1.36 -8.25
CA ASN A 97 16.16 -1.85 -8.74
C ASN A 97 15.38 -2.54 -7.61
N ILE A 98 14.07 -2.32 -7.57
CA ILE A 98 13.16 -3.03 -6.66
C ILE A 98 12.59 -4.22 -7.42
N VAL A 99 12.80 -5.43 -6.92
CA VAL A 99 12.37 -6.69 -7.54
C VAL A 99 11.61 -7.57 -6.55
N TRP A 100 10.60 -8.28 -7.03
CA TRP A 100 9.84 -9.25 -6.24
C TRP A 100 9.35 -10.41 -7.12
N GLY A 101 9.02 -11.54 -6.49
CA GLY A 101 8.51 -12.73 -7.20
C GLY A 101 9.57 -13.47 -8.00
N ILE A 102 10.78 -13.57 -7.44
CA ILE A 102 11.88 -14.38 -8.01
C ILE A 102 11.73 -15.83 -7.56
#